data_AF-A0A7J2TQ91-F1
#
_entry.id   AF-A0A7J2TQ91-F1
#
_cell.length_a   1.000
_cell.length_b   1.000
_cell.length_c   1.000
_cell.angle_alpha   90.00
_cell.angle_beta   90.00
_cell.angle_gamma   90.00
#
_symmetry.space_group_name_H-M   'P 1'
#
loop_
_entity.id
_entity.type
_entity.pdbx_description
1 polymer ?
#
loop_
_entity_poly.entity_id
_entity_poly.type
_entity_poly.pdbx_seq_one_letter_code
_entity_poly.pdbx_strand_id
1 'polypeptide(L)'
;MIEVFVHSFAPYEDVDFYREMSQHVICAPELARWATEAQSKFKGRLLPEKDYTVLEQVLQVANETNEKVLVFDISRITDKLKAIKRGVNKTPTVVINGKKYERIEEIQRALQSISSKPNL
;
A
#
# COMPACT_ATOMS: atom_id res chain seq x y z
N MET A 1 -5.49 8.43 12.90
CA MET A 1 -4.53 8.63 11.77
C MET A 1 -3.74 7.36 11.54
N ILE A 2 -3.64 6.92 10.28
CA ILE A 2 -2.96 5.69 9.86
C ILE A 2 -1.79 6.03 8.93
N GLU A 3 -0.61 5.49 9.19
CA GLU A 3 0.58 5.59 8.33
C GLU A 3 0.90 4.20 7.77
N VAL A 4 1.11 4.10 6.46
CA VAL A 4 1.43 2.84 5.76
C VAL A 4 2.78 2.98 5.08
N PHE A 5 3.67 2.03 5.34
CA PHE A 5 4.99 1.94 4.72
C PHE A 5 5.00 0.74 3.77
N VAL A 6 5.26 1.02 2.51
CA VAL A 6 5.31 0.04 1.42
C VAL A 6 6.64 0.15 0.68
N HIS A 7 7.03 -0.91 -0.03
CA HIS A 7 8.17 -0.91 -0.92
C HIS A 7 7.67 -1.00 -2.36
N SER A 8 8.10 -0.09 -3.24
CA SER A 8 7.80 -0.21 -4.67
C SER A 8 9.03 -0.57 -5.49
N PHE A 9 8.87 -1.20 -6.65
CA PHE A 9 9.95 -1.51 -7.58
C PHE A 9 9.64 -0.96 -8.97
N ALA A 10 10.68 -0.65 -9.75
CA ALA A 10 10.52 -0.28 -11.15
C ALA A 10 10.45 -1.58 -11.97
N PRO A 11 9.41 -1.79 -12.79
CA PRO A 11 9.43 -2.86 -13.77
C PRO A 11 10.49 -2.57 -14.84
N TYR A 12 11.06 -3.62 -15.42
CA TYR A 12 11.85 -3.49 -16.64
C TYR A 12 10.91 -3.07 -17.78
N GLU A 13 11.21 -1.98 -18.47
CA GLU A 13 10.23 -1.25 -19.28
C GLU A 13 9.92 -1.93 -20.63
N ASP A 14 8.65 -2.33 -20.81
CA ASP A 14 7.97 -2.36 -22.10
C ASP A 14 6.64 -1.61 -21.94
N VAL A 15 6.64 -0.34 -22.38
CA VAL A 15 5.50 0.59 -22.21
C VAL A 15 4.29 0.14 -23.03
N ASP A 16 4.52 -0.49 -24.19
CA ASP A 16 3.44 -0.97 -25.05
C ASP A 16 2.77 -2.21 -24.44
N PHE A 17 3.56 -3.12 -23.86
CA PHE A 17 3.05 -4.25 -23.08
C PHE A 17 2.13 -3.77 -21.94
N TYR A 18 2.54 -2.77 -21.17
CA TYR A 18 1.70 -2.25 -20.09
C TYR A 18 0.44 -1.54 -20.59
N ARG A 19 0.51 -0.76 -21.67
CA ARG A 19 -0.69 -0.15 -22.25
C ARG A 19 -1.68 -1.21 -22.70
N GLU A 20 -1.22 -2.23 -23.39
CA GLU A 20 -2.04 -3.36 -23.83
C GLU A 20 -2.62 -4.11 -22.63
N MET A 21 -1.78 -4.51 -21.66
CA MET A 21 -2.22 -5.24 -20.47
C MET A 21 -3.21 -4.45 -19.61
N SER A 22 -3.11 -3.12 -19.54
CA SER A 22 -4.09 -2.29 -18.82
C SER A 22 -5.52 -2.40 -19.38
N GLN A 23 -5.68 -2.82 -20.63
CA GLN A 23 -6.98 -3.05 -21.28
C GLN A 23 -7.53 -4.46 -21.05
N HIS A 24 -6.73 -5.38 -20.50
CA HIS A 24 -7.08 -6.77 -20.25
C HIS A 24 -7.51 -7.05 -18.80
N VAL A 25 -8.16 -6.09 -18.13
CA VAL A 25 -8.62 -6.24 -16.73
C VAL A 25 -9.50 -7.47 -16.51
N ILE A 26 -10.21 -7.90 -17.56
CA ILE A 26 -11.11 -9.06 -17.51
C ILE A 26 -10.36 -10.38 -17.80
N CYS A 27 -9.40 -10.36 -18.73
CA CYS A 27 -8.74 -11.59 -19.21
C CYS A 27 -7.47 -11.94 -18.42
N ALA A 28 -6.78 -10.94 -17.87
CA ALA A 28 -5.55 -11.09 -17.12
C ALA A 28 -5.51 -10.08 -15.96
N PRO A 29 -6.41 -10.23 -14.96
CA PRO A 29 -6.65 -9.20 -13.94
C PRO A 29 -5.40 -8.84 -13.14
N GLU A 30 -4.52 -9.80 -12.84
CA GLU A 30 -3.27 -9.51 -12.11
C GLU A 30 -2.27 -8.69 -12.93
N LEU A 31 -2.10 -9.01 -14.21
CA LEU A 31 -1.21 -8.28 -15.12
C LEU A 31 -1.77 -6.90 -15.46
N ALA A 32 -3.08 -6.79 -15.64
CA ALA A 32 -3.77 -5.53 -15.84
C ALA A 32 -3.69 -4.63 -14.60
N ARG A 33 -3.77 -5.23 -13.39
CA ARG A 33 -3.53 -4.52 -12.13
C ARG A 33 -2.10 -3.98 -12.09
N TRP A 34 -1.10 -4.78 -12.42
CA TRP A 34 0.29 -4.30 -12.50
C TRP A 34 0.45 -3.15 -13.50
N ALA A 35 -0.16 -3.25 -14.68
CA ALA A 35 -0.14 -2.18 -15.67
C ALA A 35 -0.76 -0.87 -15.19
N THR A 36 -1.88 -0.97 -14.47
CA THR A 36 -2.56 0.20 -13.90
C THR A 36 -1.79 0.80 -12.73
N GLU A 37 -1.15 -0.04 -11.92
CA GLU A 37 -0.27 0.37 -10.82
C GLU A 37 0.99 1.09 -11.32
N ALA A 38 1.54 0.68 -12.47
CA ALA A 38 2.58 1.43 -13.16
C ALA A 38 2.11 2.86 -13.50
N GLN A 39 0.82 3.09 -13.77
CA GLN A 39 0.28 4.44 -13.98
C GLN A 39 -0.08 5.18 -12.67
N SER A 40 0.09 4.56 -11.49
CA SER A 40 -0.43 5.06 -10.21
C SER A 40 0.38 6.19 -9.55
N LYS A 41 -0.04 6.59 -8.33
CA LYS A 41 0.67 7.48 -7.39
C LYS A 41 2.14 7.13 -7.17
N PHE A 42 2.54 5.90 -7.47
CA PHE A 42 3.93 5.44 -7.39
C PHE A 42 4.78 5.77 -8.63
N LYS A 43 4.23 6.49 -9.62
CA LYS A 43 4.93 7.03 -10.81
C LYS A 43 5.68 5.96 -11.63
N GLY A 44 5.00 4.99 -12.20
CA GLY A 44 5.65 3.91 -12.96
C GLY A 44 5.97 2.66 -12.15
N ARG A 45 5.89 2.74 -10.81
CA ARG A 45 6.41 1.71 -9.92
C ARG A 45 5.31 0.79 -9.43
N LEU A 46 5.64 -0.49 -9.34
CA LEU A 46 4.76 -1.56 -8.89
C LEU A 46 4.94 -1.81 -7.40
N LEU A 47 3.89 -2.27 -6.74
CA LEU A 47 3.97 -2.79 -5.38
C LEU A 47 4.03 -4.32 -5.40
N PRO A 48 4.88 -4.95 -4.57
CA PRO A 48 4.76 -6.37 -4.26
C PRO A 48 3.35 -6.66 -3.74
N GLU A 49 2.83 -7.85 -4.07
CA GLU A 49 1.47 -8.27 -3.71
C GLU A 49 1.14 -8.03 -2.23
N LYS A 50 2.05 -8.41 -1.32
CA LYS A 50 1.87 -8.21 0.13
C LYS A 50 1.67 -6.74 0.51
N ASP A 51 2.45 -5.85 -0.08
CA ASP A 51 2.36 -4.41 0.18
C ASP A 51 1.06 -3.83 -0.38
N TYR A 52 0.65 -4.30 -1.55
CA TYR A 52 -0.62 -3.93 -2.16
C TYR A 52 -1.82 -4.37 -1.31
N THR A 53 -1.89 -5.66 -0.94
CA THR A 53 -3.01 -6.21 -0.17
C THR A 53 -3.20 -5.48 1.16
N VAL A 54 -2.11 -5.19 1.87
CA VAL A 54 -2.19 -4.42 3.12
C VAL A 54 -2.66 -2.99 2.85
N LEU A 55 -2.13 -2.33 1.82
CA LEU A 55 -2.52 -0.96 1.48
C LEU A 55 -4.01 -0.89 1.12
N GLU A 56 -4.53 -1.83 0.35
CA GLU A 56 -5.94 -1.91 -0.04
C GLU A 56 -6.84 -2.07 1.19
N GLN A 57 -6.52 -3.00 2.09
CA GLN A 57 -7.26 -3.20 3.34
C GLN A 57 -7.27 -1.94 4.23
N VAL A 58 -6.13 -1.25 4.34
CA VAL A 58 -6.04 0.01 5.08
C VAL A 58 -6.93 1.09 4.45
N LEU A 59 -6.89 1.24 3.12
CA LEU A 59 -7.69 2.23 2.41
C LEU A 59 -9.19 1.96 2.54
N GLN A 60 -9.61 0.69 2.49
CA GLN A 60 -11.00 0.30 2.72
C GLN A 60 -11.47 0.72 4.12
N VAL A 61 -10.72 0.33 5.16
CA VAL A 61 -11.07 0.65 6.56
C VAL A 61 -11.04 2.16 6.80
N ALA A 62 -10.09 2.86 6.20
CA ALA A 62 -10.01 4.30 6.31
C ALA A 62 -11.20 5.01 5.65
N ASN A 63 -11.70 4.49 4.54
CA ASN A 63 -12.91 4.99 3.90
C ASN A 63 -14.15 4.76 4.77
N GLU A 64 -14.25 3.59 5.41
CA GLU A 64 -15.36 3.26 6.34
C GLU A 64 -15.34 4.11 7.62
N THR A 65 -14.14 4.44 8.12
CA THR A 65 -13.96 5.14 9.41
C THR A 65 -13.59 6.62 9.28
N ASN A 66 -13.55 7.13 8.05
CA ASN A 66 -13.12 8.49 7.70
C ASN A 66 -11.74 8.86 8.30
N GLU A 67 -10.86 7.87 8.42
CA GLU A 67 -9.52 8.03 8.97
C GLU A 67 -8.54 8.52 7.90
N LYS A 68 -7.65 9.44 8.27
CA LYS A 68 -6.62 9.93 7.35
C LYS A 68 -5.51 8.89 7.19
N VAL A 69 -5.23 8.49 5.94
CA VAL A 69 -4.13 7.58 5.56
C VAL A 69 -2.97 8.36 4.95
N LEU A 70 -1.76 8.15 5.48
CA LEU A 70 -0.51 8.59 4.88
C LEU A 70 0.24 7.38 4.34
N VAL A 71 0.72 7.44 3.10
CA VAL A 71 1.45 6.35 2.45
C VAL A 71 2.88 6.78 2.17
N PHE A 72 3.85 5.98 2.60
CA PHE A 72 5.28 6.23 2.44
C PHE A 72 5.90 5.09 1.64
N ASP A 73 6.57 5.45 0.55
CA ASP A 73 7.27 4.49 -0.31
C ASP A 73 8.75 4.43 0.07
N ILE A 74 9.17 3.37 0.78
CA ILE A 74 10.54 3.27 1.29
C ILE A 74 11.60 3.08 0.20
N SER A 75 11.19 2.89 -1.04
CA SER A 75 12.07 2.91 -2.21
C SER A 75 12.52 4.33 -2.57
N ARG A 76 11.80 5.35 -2.10
CA ARG A 76 12.16 6.76 -2.25
C ARG A 76 12.96 7.23 -1.04
N ILE A 77 14.08 7.90 -1.28
CA ILE A 77 15.02 8.34 -0.21
C ILE A 77 14.31 9.16 0.88
N THR A 78 13.44 10.10 0.48
CA THR A 78 12.71 10.97 1.41
C THR A 78 11.82 10.21 2.38
N ASP A 79 11.14 9.18 1.89
CA ASP A 79 10.21 8.38 2.68
C ASP A 79 10.94 7.27 3.44
N LYS A 80 12.05 6.77 2.91
CA LYS A 80 13.00 5.90 3.64
C LYS A 80 13.52 6.57 4.90
N LEU A 81 13.86 7.87 4.85
CA LEU A 81 14.28 8.63 6.04
C LEU A 81 13.16 8.72 7.09
N LYS A 82 11.90 8.86 6.66
CA LYS A 82 10.74 8.85 7.58
C LYS A 82 10.53 7.46 8.20
N ALA A 83 10.66 6.40 7.39
CA ALA A 83 10.59 5.02 7.86
C ALA A 83 11.63 4.73 8.94
N ILE A 84 12.89 5.15 8.72
CA ILE A 84 13.98 5.02 9.70
C ILE A 84 13.65 5.75 11.01
N LYS A 85 13.15 6.99 10.94
CA LYS A 85 12.72 7.75 12.14
C LYS A 85 11.59 7.07 12.91
N ARG A 86 10.76 6.27 12.23
CA ARG A 86 9.68 5.47 12.83
C ARG A 86 10.12 4.06 13.22
N GLY A 87 11.41 3.73 13.07
CA GLY A 87 11.94 2.40 13.34
C GLY A 87 11.36 1.31 12.44
N VAL A 88 10.98 1.66 11.20
CA VAL A 88 10.44 0.75 10.19
C VAL A 88 11.59 0.26 9.30
N ASN A 89 11.83 -1.05 9.32
CA ASN A 89 12.93 -1.69 8.58
C ASN A 89 12.45 -2.74 7.55
N LYS A 90 11.15 -3.01 7.50
CA LYS A 90 10.53 -3.98 6.57
C LYS A 90 9.15 -3.49 6.14
N THR A 91 8.64 -4.05 5.05
CA THR A 91 7.32 -3.77 4.50
C THR A 91 6.55 -5.07 4.27
N PRO A 92 5.21 -5.05 4.32
CA PRO A 92 4.38 -3.92 4.72
C PRO A 92 4.48 -3.62 6.21
N THR A 93 4.45 -2.35 6.58
CA THR A 93 4.33 -1.92 7.99
C THR A 93 3.25 -0.85 8.10
N VAL A 94 2.37 -0.99 9.09
CA VAL A 94 1.31 -0.02 9.38
C VAL A 94 1.53 0.56 10.77
N VAL A 95 1.42 1.88 10.90
CA VAL A 95 1.45 2.58 12.19
C VAL A 95 0.09 3.22 12.40
N ILE A 96 -0.57 2.85 13.48
CA ILE A 96 -1.91 3.33 13.85
C ILE A 96 -1.79 4.02 15.20
N ASN A 97 -2.05 5.32 15.25
CA ASN A 97 -1.93 6.13 16.47
C ASN A 97 -0.59 5.92 17.20
N GLY A 98 0.51 5.87 16.45
CA GLY A 98 1.87 5.68 16.97
C GLY A 98 2.26 4.23 17.27
N LYS A 99 1.34 3.28 17.26
CA LYS A 99 1.64 1.85 17.45
C LYS A 99 1.91 1.17 16.11
N LYS A 100 3.06 0.50 16.02
CA LYS A 100 3.56 -0.17 14.82
C LYS A 100 3.09 -1.62 14.75
N TYR A 101 2.68 -2.05 13.55
CA TYR A 101 2.23 -3.39 13.22
C TYR A 101 2.94 -3.86 11.94
N GLU A 102 3.55 -5.03 12.03
CA GLU A 102 4.53 -5.51 11.04
C GLU A 102 4.19 -6.88 10.47
N ARG A 103 3.36 -7.64 11.18
CA ARG A 103 2.82 -8.91 10.70
C ARG A 103 1.45 -8.68 10.10
N ILE A 104 1.14 -9.38 9.01
CA ILE A 104 -0.14 -9.22 8.30
C ILE A 104 -1.32 -9.49 9.26
N GLU A 105 -1.21 -10.52 10.10
CA GLU A 105 -2.27 -10.89 11.04
C GLU A 105 -2.46 -9.81 12.13
N GLU A 106 -1.37 -9.17 12.56
CA GLU A 106 -1.43 -8.06 13.52
C GLU A 106 -2.09 -6.83 12.90
N ILE A 107 -1.74 -6.52 11.66
CA ILE A 107 -2.32 -5.42 10.89
C ILE A 107 -3.82 -5.65 10.73
N GLN A 108 -4.24 -6.84 10.31
CA GLN A 108 -5.65 -7.20 10.14
C GLN A 108 -6.45 -7.05 11.44
N ARG A 109 -5.93 -7.57 12.56
CA ARG A 109 -6.58 -7.41 13.87
C ARG A 109 -6.67 -5.95 14.29
N ALA A 110 -5.62 -5.17 14.05
CA ALA A 110 -5.63 -3.75 14.37
C ALA A 110 -6.67 -2.99 13.53
N LEU A 111 -6.78 -3.29 12.23
CA LEU A 111 -7.76 -2.72 11.33
C LEU A 111 -9.21 -3.09 11.71
N GLN A 112 -9.47 -4.36 12.05
CA GLN A 112 -10.77 -4.80 12.55
C GLN A 112 -11.18 -4.03 13.82
N SER A 113 -10.23 -3.79 14.73
CA SER A 113 -10.48 -3.01 15.95
C SER A 113 -10.81 -1.54 15.69
N ILE A 114 -10.44 -1.00 14.53
CA ILE A 114 -10.76 0.38 14.13
C ILE A 114 -12.15 0.43 13.52
N SER A 115 -12.45 -0.48 12.59
CA SER A 115 -13.78 -0.61 11.96
C SER A 115 -14.88 -0.91 13.01
N SER A 116 -14.54 -1.62 14.09
CA SER A 116 -15.50 -2.00 15.15
C SER A 116 -15.76 -0.89 16.19
N LYS A 117 -15.10 0.27 16.13
CA LYS A 117 -15.37 1.37 17.07
C LYS A 117 -16.64 2.12 16.67
N PRO A 118 -17.63 2.29 17.56
CA PRO A 118 -18.79 3.13 17.26
C PRO A 118 -18.33 4.58 17.06
N ASN A 119 -18.78 5.20 15.97
CA ASN A 119 -18.61 6.63 15.73
C ASN A 119 -19.42 7.39 16.81
N LEU A 120 -18.71 7.94 17.80
CA LEU A 120 -19.26 8.81 18.85
C LEU A 120 -19.36 10.27 18.35
#